data_AF-A0A953L3M1-F1
#
_entry.id   AF-A0A953L3M1-F1
#
_cell.length_a   1.000
_cell.length_b   1.000
_cell.length_c   1.000
_cell.angle_alpha   90.00
_cell.angle_beta   90.00
_cell.angle_gamma   90.00
#
_symmetry.space_group_name_H-M   'P 1'
#
loop_
_entity.id
_entity.type
_entity.pdbx_description
1 polymer ?
#
loop_
_entity_poly.entity_id
_entity_poly.type
_entity_poly.pdbx_seq_one_letter_code
_entity_poly.pdbx_strand_id
1 'polypeptide(L)' 'MRPRDLSRGRKPFERANPTEAIGQKSYFTFEPFGRGFALNIHRRGQPVETILCETEGELNRHRRRLSDEGFIGINGGAA' A
#
# COMPACT_ATOMS: atom_id res chain seq x y z
N MET A 1 1.49 27.46 -44.41
CA MET A 1 0.49 27.01 -43.41
C MET A 1 0.73 25.52 -43.19
N ARG A 2 1.41 25.13 -42.10
CA ARG A 2 1.75 23.73 -41.78
C ARG A 2 0.99 23.30 -40.52
N PRO A 3 0.68 22.00 -40.35
CA PRO A 3 -0.28 21.53 -39.35
C PRO A 3 0.25 21.75 -37.94
N ARG A 4 -0.63 22.15 -37.01
CA ARG A 4 -0.32 22.20 -35.57
C ARG A 4 -0.02 20.79 -35.11
N ASP A 5 1.24 20.54 -34.74
CA ASP A 5 1.65 19.31 -34.07
C ASP A 5 0.81 19.11 -32.81
N LEU A 6 -0.10 18.13 -32.88
CA LEU A 6 -0.84 17.58 -31.74
C LEU A 6 0.05 16.61 -30.94
N SER A 7 1.29 17.00 -30.65
CA SER A 7 2.12 16.31 -29.65
C SER A 7 1.65 16.74 -28.25
N ARG A 8 0.42 16.36 -27.90
CA ARG A 8 -0.03 16.35 -26.50
C ARG A 8 0.96 15.53 -25.70
N GLY A 9 1.73 16.22 -24.87
CA GLY A 9 2.90 15.68 -24.17
C GLY A 9 2.60 14.38 -23.45
N ARG A 10 3.01 13.26 -24.05
CA ARG A 10 3.37 12.09 -23.26
C ARG A 10 4.71 12.38 -22.63
N LYS A 11 4.71 12.62 -21.31
CA LYS A 11 5.94 12.58 -20.52
C LYS A 11 6.55 11.19 -20.69
N PRO A 12 7.85 11.03 -21.02
CA PRO A 12 8.36 9.73 -21.43
C PRO A 12 8.70 8.78 -20.27
N PHE A 13 8.48 9.17 -19.01
CA PHE A 13 9.02 8.42 -17.86
C PHE A 13 8.20 8.57 -16.57
N GLU A 14 6.88 8.74 -16.63
CA GLU A 14 6.07 8.52 -15.41
C GLU A 14 6.05 7.01 -15.11
N ARG A 15 7.14 6.52 -14.52
CA ARG A 15 7.08 5.39 -13.60
C ARG A 15 6.11 5.86 -12.53
N ALA A 16 4.86 5.42 -12.61
CA ALA A 16 3.94 5.57 -11.50
C ALA A 16 4.66 4.99 -10.29
N ASN A 17 5.09 5.85 -9.38
CA ASN A 17 5.61 5.40 -8.10
C ASN A 17 4.45 4.60 -7.48
N PRO A 18 4.63 3.34 -7.05
CA PRO A 18 3.55 2.61 -6.40
C PRO A 18 3.00 3.40 -5.20
N THR A 19 3.82 4.25 -4.57
CA THR A 19 3.43 5.24 -3.57
C THR A 19 2.48 6.34 -4.07
N GLU A 20 2.50 6.73 -5.34
CA GLU A 20 1.54 7.69 -5.92
C GLU A 20 0.16 7.05 -6.15
N ALA A 21 0.09 5.78 -6.55
CA ALA A 21 -1.19 5.06 -6.67
C ALA A 21 -1.87 4.83 -5.31
N ILE A 22 -1.07 4.81 -4.23
CA ILE A 22 -1.50 4.67 -2.84
C ILE A 22 -1.76 6.04 -2.18
N GLY A 23 -1.52 7.15 -2.89
CA GLY A 23 -1.44 8.51 -2.34
C GLY A 23 -2.68 9.12 -1.66
N GLN A 24 -3.73 8.34 -1.37
CA GLN A 24 -4.93 8.82 -0.67
C GLN A 24 -5.64 7.76 0.21
N LYS A 25 -5.26 6.47 0.20
CA LYS A 25 -6.05 5.40 0.83
C LYS A 25 -5.37 4.85 2.08
N SER A 26 -6.15 4.53 3.11
CA SER A 26 -5.66 3.79 4.28
C SER A 26 -5.38 2.34 3.88
N TYR A 27 -4.21 1.81 4.25
CA TYR A 27 -3.76 0.47 3.87
C TYR A 27 -2.99 -0.20 5.00
N PHE A 28 -2.77 -1.50 4.91
CA PHE A 28 -1.88 -2.22 5.81
C PHE A 28 -0.86 -3.05 5.02
N THR A 29 0.33 -3.19 5.60
CA THR A 29 1.38 -4.10 5.13
C THR A 29 1.73 -5.04 6.26
N PHE A 30 2.30 -6.20 5.95
CA PHE A 30 2.89 -7.05 6.97
C PHE A 30 4.20 -7.65 6.49
N GLU A 31 5.08 -7.92 7.44
CA GLU A 31 6.37 -8.54 7.20
C GLU A 31 6.71 -9.54 8.32
N PRO A 32 7.49 -10.59 8.02
CA PRO A 32 8.02 -11.48 9.06
C PRO A 32 8.86 -10.69 10.07
N PHE A 33 8.62 -10.90 11.36
CA PHE A 33 9.38 -10.26 12.44
C PHE A 33 9.66 -11.26 13.56
N GLY A 34 10.93 -11.61 13.74
CA GLY A 34 11.33 -12.65 14.69
C GLY A 34 10.67 -14.00 14.36
N ARG A 35 9.86 -14.53 15.27
CA ARG A 35 9.07 -15.76 15.08
C ARG A 35 7.64 -15.51 14.57
N GLY A 36 7.23 -14.26 14.47
CA GLY A 36 5.87 -13.86 14.09
C GLY A 36 5.88 -12.86 12.94
N PHE A 37 4.95 -11.90 12.99
CA PHE A 37 4.73 -10.90 11.95
C PHE A 37 4.54 -9.52 12.56
N ALA A 38 5.08 -8.50 11.90
CA ALA A 38 4.73 -7.11 12.16
C ALA A 38 3.68 -6.68 11.13
N LEU A 39 2.53 -6.21 11.60
CA LEU A 39 1.45 -5.65 10.78
C LEU A 39 1.48 -4.13 10.92
N ASN A 40 1.83 -3.43 9.85
CA ASN A 40 1.95 -1.98 9.80
C ASN A 40 0.70 -1.36 9.15
N ILE A 41 0.06 -0.45 9.85
CA ILE A 41 -1.19 0.20 9.44
C ILE A 41 -0.89 1.65 9.07
N HIS A 42 -1.18 2.00 7.83
CA HIS A 42 -0.96 3.32 7.28
C HIS A 42 -2.28 4.07 7.18
N ARG A 43 -2.41 5.15 7.95
CA ARG A 43 -3.55 6.08 7.92
C ARG A 43 -3.08 7.45 7.48
N ARG A 44 -3.94 8.18 6.77
CA ARG A 44 -3.59 9.52 6.27
C ARG A 44 -3.36 10.49 7.43
N GLY A 45 -2.21 11.17 7.42
CA GLY A 45 -1.87 12.21 8.40
C GLY A 45 -1.62 11.69 9.82
N GLN A 46 -1.50 10.37 9.99
CA GLN A 46 -1.21 9.74 11.27
C GLN A 46 0.10 8.96 11.17
N PRO A 47 0.83 8.81 12.29
CA PRO A 47 1.97 7.91 12.33
C PRO A 47 1.53 6.48 12.02
N VAL A 48 2.47 5.70 11.49
CA VAL A 48 2.25 4.27 11.26
C VAL A 48 2.02 3.59 12.59
N GLU A 49 0.95 2.81 12.67
CA GLU A 49 0.66 1.96 13.83
C GLU A 49 1.14 0.54 13.52
N THR A 50 1.89 -0.08 14.43
CA THR A 50 2.42 -1.44 14.24
C THR A 50 1.84 -2.37 15.29
N ILE A 51 1.28 -3.50 14.83
CA ILE A 51 0.79 -4.58 15.67
C ILE A 51 1.72 -5.78 15.49
N LEU A 52 2.28 -6.29 16.58
CA LEU A 52 3.04 -7.53 16.58
C LEU A 52 2.07 -8.70 16.71
N CYS A 53 2.13 -9.62 15.76
CA CYS A 53 1.34 -10.85 15.75
C CYS A 53 2.29 -12.03 15.96
N GLU A 54 2.03 -12.88 16.94
CA GLU A 54 2.91 -14.03 17.23
C GLU A 54 2.67 -15.19 16.26
N THR A 55 1.47 -15.25 15.67
CA THR A 55 1.05 -16.36 14.81
C THR A 55 0.41 -15.85 13.51
N GLU A 56 0.41 -16.70 12.49
CA GLU A 56 -0.30 -16.41 11.24
C GLU A 56 -1.82 -16.29 11.45
N GLY A 57 -2.39 -17.08 12.36
CA GLY A 57 -3.81 -17.01 12.69
C GLY A 57 -4.20 -15.66 13.29
N GLU A 58 -3.36 -15.09 14.15
CA GLU A 58 -3.53 -13.75 14.69
C GLU A 58 -3.40 -12.67 13.62
N LEU A 59 -2.37 -12.76 12.77
CA LEU A 59 -2.19 -11.89 11.61
C LEU A 59 -3.46 -11.89 10.74
N ASN A 60 -4.00 -13.06 10.41
CA ASN A 60 -5.18 -13.17 9.56
C ASN A 60 -6.44 -12.58 10.20
N ARG A 61 -6.61 -12.69 11.52
CA ARG A 61 -7.71 -11.99 12.24
C ARG A 61 -7.59 -10.48 12.11
N HIS A 62 -6.40 -9.92 12.32
CA HIS A 62 -6.19 -8.48 12.17
C HIS A 62 -6.34 -8.00 10.72
N ARG A 63 -5.82 -8.76 9.75
CA ARG A 63 -6.01 -8.48 8.32
C ARG A 63 -7.49 -8.45 7.96
N ARG A 64 -8.27 -9.42 8.44
CA ARG A 64 -9.71 -9.46 8.20
C ARG A 64 -10.42 -8.24 8.79
N ARG A 65 -10.15 -7.93 10.06
CA ARG A 65 -10.71 -6.75 10.73
C ARG A 65 -10.39 -5.46 9.96
N LEU A 66 -9.14 -5.28 9.55
CA LEU A 66 -8.72 -4.09 8.80
C LEU A 66 -9.39 -4.02 7.42
N SER A 67 -9.53 -5.15 6.73
CA SER A 67 -10.31 -5.21 5.49
C SER A 67 -11.78 -4.87 5.70
N ASP A 68 -12.40 -5.34 6.78
CA ASP A 68 -13.78 -5.00 7.13
C ASP A 68 -13.92 -3.50 7.49
N GLU A 69 -12.87 -2.87 8.02
CA GLU A 69 -12.75 -1.42 8.26
C GLU A 69 -12.43 -0.60 6.97
N GLY A 70 -12.28 -1.27 5.82
CA GLY A 70 -12.04 -0.62 4.53
C GLY A 70 -10.56 -0.38 4.19
N PHE A 71 -9.63 -0.95 4.95
CA PHE A 71 -8.20 -0.91 4.62
C PHE A 71 -7.86 -1.92 3.53
N ILE A 72 -6.95 -1.53 2.66
CA ILE A 72 -6.43 -2.38 1.60
C ILE A 72 -5.15 -3.07 2.09
N GLY A 73 -5.08 -4.39 1.97
CA GLY A 73 -3.87 -5.15 2.26
C GLY A 73 -2.89 -5.10 1.10
N ILE A 74 -1.64 -4.73 1.36
CA ILE A 74 -0.56 -4.72 0.37
C ILE A 74 0.45 -5.80 0.77
N ASN A 75 0.53 -6.86 -0.02
CA ASN A 75 1.58 -7.85 0.12
C ASN A 75 2.87 -7.30 -0.50
N GLY A 76 3.89 -7.05 0.32
CA GLY A 76 5.20 -6.61 -0.17
C GLY A 76 5.89 -7.60 -1.13
N GLY A 77 5.41 -8.85 -1.20
CA GLY A 77 5.89 -9.88 -2.13
C GLY A 77 5.05 -10.07 -3.40
N ALA A 78 4.05 -9.25 -3.66
CA ALA A 78 3.31 -9.26 -4.93
C ALA A 78 3.98 -8.32 -5.94
N ALA A 79 5.19 -8.68 -6.38
CA ALA A 79 5.90 -8.05 -7.50
C ALA A 79 6.58 -9.15 -8.35
#